data_AF-A0A6N0JF96-F1
#
_entry.id   AF-A0A6N0JF96-F1
#
_cell.length_a   1.000
_cell.length_b   1.000
_cell.length_c   1.000
_cell.angle_alpha   90.00
_cell.angle_beta   90.00
_cell.angle_gamma   90.00
#
_symmetry.space_group_name_H-M   'P 1'
#
loop_
_entity.id
_entity.type
_entity.pdbx_description
1 polymer ?
#
loop_
_entity_poly.entity_id
_entity_poly.type
_entity_poly.pdbx_seq_one_letter_code
_entity_poly.pdbx_strand_id
1 'polypeptide(L)'
;MKYRDLRDFLAQLERMGDLKRIAPPVSTRLEMTEISDRVLRAEGPALLFENAVHDGQPAQMPVLTNLFGTPARVARGMGADNVSALRDIGELLASLREPEAPRGLRDALAKVSMLKSALWDMSPKTIKSPACQEIVWEGKDVDLTRLPIQTCWPGDVAPLLTWGLVITRGPNARRQNLGIYRQQLLGPNKLIMRWLSHRGGALDFRDHALAHPGTPFPIAVALGADPATTLGAVTPVPDSLSEYQFAGLLRGSRTEVAQALGSNLSVPAWAEIVLEGHLLPSSDPSAIPPAVPEGVNPPANTDYEMALEGPYGDHTGYYNEQDWFPVFTVERITMRRNPIYHSTYTGKPPDEPAVLGVALNEVFVPLLRRQLPEIVDFYLPPEGCSYRLAVVSIRKQYAGHAKRVMFGLWSILRQFMYTKFIVVVDEDINPRDWKEVVWAMTTRMDPVRDTLLVENTPIDYLDFASPVSGLGGKMGMDATNKWPGETNREWGTPITMDAAVKQRVDELWGQLGL
;
A
#
# COMPACT_ATOMS: atom_id res chain seq x y z
N MET A 1 6.35 -18.28 7.13
CA MET A 1 6.33 -18.09 8.61
C MET A 1 4.88 -18.10 9.13
N LYS A 2 4.56 -18.77 10.26
CA LYS A 2 3.21 -18.73 10.87
C LYS A 2 3.20 -17.83 12.11
N TYR A 3 2.19 -16.98 12.23
CA TYR A 3 1.96 -16.10 13.39
C TYR A 3 0.46 -15.89 13.57
N ARG A 4 0.03 -15.57 14.80
CA ARG A 4 -1.37 -15.24 15.09
C ARG A 4 -1.63 -13.75 14.99
N ASP A 5 -0.79 -12.96 15.66
CA ASP A 5 -0.92 -11.52 15.81
C ASP A 5 0.41 -10.77 15.56
N LEU A 6 0.42 -9.44 15.76
CA LEU A 6 1.62 -8.63 15.61
C LEU A 6 2.74 -9.04 16.58
N ARG A 7 2.41 -9.37 17.83
CA ARG A 7 3.41 -9.68 18.87
C ARG A 7 4.14 -10.99 18.56
N ASP A 8 3.41 -12.01 18.09
CA ASP A 8 4.00 -13.27 17.61
C ASP A 8 4.97 -13.04 16.44
N PHE A 9 4.63 -12.11 15.54
CA PHE A 9 5.49 -11.74 14.41
C PHE A 9 6.76 -11.03 14.88
N LEU A 10 6.64 -10.04 15.77
CA LEU A 10 7.78 -9.32 16.34
C LEU A 10 8.73 -10.26 17.09
N ALA A 11 8.21 -11.19 17.88
CA ALA A 11 9.02 -12.19 18.59
C ALA A 11 9.76 -13.15 17.64
N GLN A 12 9.24 -13.36 16.43
CA GLN A 12 9.93 -14.13 15.39
C GLN A 12 11.02 -13.30 14.70
N LEU A 13 10.74 -12.05 14.35
CA LEU A 13 11.75 -11.14 13.80
C LEU A 13 12.92 -10.95 14.76
N GLU A 14 12.65 -10.80 16.07
CA GLU A 14 13.68 -10.67 17.10
C GLU A 14 14.60 -11.89 17.16
N ARG A 15 14.04 -13.10 17.12
CA ARG A 15 14.83 -14.36 17.08
C ARG A 15 15.70 -14.48 15.84
N MET A 16 15.31 -13.85 14.74
CA MET A 16 16.05 -13.83 13.48
C MET A 16 17.06 -12.68 13.40
N GLY A 17 17.13 -11.80 14.39
CA GLY A 17 17.95 -10.60 14.35
C GLY A 17 17.40 -9.49 13.45
N ASP A 18 16.12 -9.58 13.06
CA ASP A 18 15.44 -8.67 12.12
C ASP A 18 14.47 -7.69 12.81
N LEU A 19 14.54 -7.61 14.15
CA LEU A 19 13.94 -6.58 14.98
C LEU A 19 15.01 -6.05 15.94
N LYS A 20 15.11 -4.73 16.06
CA LYS A 20 15.99 -4.05 17.01
C LYS A 20 15.18 -3.26 18.02
N ARG A 21 15.36 -3.57 19.31
CA ARG A 21 14.89 -2.75 20.43
C ARG A 21 15.81 -1.55 20.63
N ILE A 22 15.24 -0.36 20.69
CA ILE A 22 15.91 0.90 20.91
C ILE A 22 15.60 1.36 22.33
N ALA A 23 16.58 1.16 23.21
CA ALA A 23 16.49 1.51 24.62
C ALA A 23 16.74 3.00 24.92
N PRO A 24 17.67 3.72 24.24
CA PRO A 24 17.84 5.15 24.48
C PRO A 24 16.55 5.95 24.24
N PRO A 25 16.33 7.06 24.98
CA PRO A 25 15.18 7.92 24.73
C PRO A 25 15.28 8.56 23.34
N VAL A 26 14.19 8.52 22.58
CA VAL A 26 14.11 9.06 21.21
C VAL A 26 12.81 9.83 21.05
N SER A 27 12.89 11.06 20.53
CA SER A 27 11.72 11.90 20.29
C SER A 27 10.80 11.34 19.19
N THR A 28 9.48 11.35 19.43
CA THR A 28 8.47 11.09 18.41
C THR A 28 8.38 12.23 17.37
N ARG A 29 8.98 13.39 17.68
CA ARG A 29 9.09 14.51 16.76
C ARG A 29 10.44 14.41 16.04
N LEU A 30 10.39 14.04 14.76
CA LEU A 30 11.49 13.98 13.79
C LEU A 30 12.54 12.89 14.03
N GLU A 31 12.99 12.65 15.27
CA GLU A 31 14.12 11.75 15.54
C GLU A 31 13.83 10.28 15.19
N MET A 32 12.65 9.76 15.55
CA MET A 32 12.24 8.41 15.15
C MET A 32 12.23 8.24 13.63
N THR A 33 11.77 9.26 12.90
CA THR A 33 11.76 9.27 11.43
C THR A 33 13.18 9.23 10.87
N GLU A 34 14.08 10.07 11.36
CA GLU A 34 15.48 10.10 10.91
C GLU A 34 16.18 8.75 11.13
N ILE A 35 15.96 8.13 12.29
CA ILE A 35 16.52 6.81 12.58
C ILE A 35 15.90 5.75 11.64
N SER A 36 14.57 5.76 11.49
CA SER A 36 13.86 4.82 10.63
C SER A 36 14.32 4.95 9.17
N ASP A 37 14.57 6.17 8.67
CA ASP A 37 15.04 6.43 7.31
C ASP A 37 16.45 5.90 7.07
N ARG A 38 17.39 6.16 7.97
CA ARG A 38 18.75 5.61 7.86
C ARG A 38 18.75 4.08 7.90
N VAL A 39 17.94 3.50 8.77
CA VAL A 39 17.83 2.04 8.89
C VAL A 39 17.20 1.45 7.64
N LEU A 40 16.12 2.04 7.11
CA LEU A 40 15.48 1.58 5.88
C LEU A 40 16.44 1.64 4.68
N ARG A 41 17.15 2.76 4.49
CA ARG A 41 18.14 2.93 3.41
C ARG A 41 19.30 1.95 3.50
N ALA A 42 19.61 1.48 4.70
CA ALA A 42 20.63 0.44 4.94
C ALA A 42 20.03 -0.98 4.93
N GLU A 43 18.77 -1.15 4.53
CA GLU A 43 18.01 -2.41 4.55
C GLU A 43 18.03 -3.10 5.94
N GLY A 44 18.05 -2.30 6.99
CA GLY A 44 18.17 -2.75 8.37
C GLY A 44 16.87 -3.30 8.97
N PRO A 45 16.90 -3.70 10.26
CA PRO A 45 15.79 -4.39 10.92
C PRO A 45 14.57 -3.49 11.16
N ALA A 46 13.44 -4.11 11.54
CA ALA A 46 12.34 -3.36 12.16
C ALA A 46 12.80 -2.73 13.48
N LEU A 47 12.16 -1.65 13.92
CA LEU A 47 12.57 -0.88 15.10
C LEU A 47 11.47 -0.83 16.15
N LEU A 48 11.79 -1.18 17.39
CA LEU A 48 10.90 -1.03 18.53
C LEU A 48 11.52 -0.04 19.53
N PHE A 49 11.01 1.18 19.57
CA PHE A 49 11.42 2.23 20.50
C PHE A 49 10.73 2.01 21.84
N GLU A 50 11.50 1.60 22.85
CA GLU A 50 10.95 1.23 24.17
C GLU A 50 10.73 2.45 25.06
N ASN A 51 11.51 3.52 24.83
CA ASN A 51 11.48 4.75 25.63
C ASN A 51 11.28 5.98 24.73
N ALA A 52 10.26 5.95 23.86
CA ALA A 52 9.94 7.11 23.04
C ALA A 52 9.58 8.33 23.91
N VAL A 53 9.98 9.53 23.49
CA VAL A 53 9.67 10.80 24.16
C VAL A 53 8.63 11.53 23.30
N HIS A 54 7.41 11.64 23.81
CA HIS A 54 6.28 12.30 23.16
C HIS A 54 5.97 13.60 23.90
N ASP A 55 5.99 14.74 23.18
CA ASP A 55 5.77 16.08 23.74
C ASP A 55 6.61 16.37 25.00
N GLY A 56 7.88 15.94 24.97
CA GLY A 56 8.83 16.13 26.06
C GLY A 56 8.63 15.21 27.27
N GLN A 57 7.70 14.26 27.21
CA GLN A 57 7.45 13.26 28.26
C GLN A 57 7.69 11.84 27.76
N PRO A 58 8.04 10.88 28.63
CA PRO A 58 8.07 9.47 28.25
C PRO A 58 6.69 9.00 27.75
N ALA A 59 6.66 8.39 26.57
CA ALA A 59 5.46 7.75 26.03
C ALA A 59 5.03 6.59 26.93
N GLN A 60 3.72 6.38 27.06
CA GLN A 60 3.14 5.30 27.88
C GLN A 60 3.21 3.92 27.21
N MET A 61 3.64 3.88 25.95
CA MET A 61 3.68 2.67 25.13
C MET A 61 4.87 2.73 24.16
N PRO A 62 5.49 1.58 23.84
CA PRO A 62 6.55 1.53 22.85
C PRO A 62 6.03 1.81 21.44
N VAL A 63 6.90 2.33 20.58
CA VAL A 63 6.58 2.63 19.19
C VAL A 63 7.30 1.67 18.25
N LEU A 64 6.55 1.00 17.38
CA LEU A 64 7.07 0.14 16.32
C LEU A 64 7.11 0.91 15.00
N THR A 65 8.26 0.94 14.35
CA THR A 65 8.44 1.47 12.98
C THR A 65 9.27 0.53 12.11
N ASN A 66 9.32 0.82 10.81
CA ASN A 66 10.14 0.10 9.84
C ASN A 66 9.85 -1.43 9.76
N LEU A 67 8.63 -1.83 10.16
CA LEU A 67 8.18 -3.22 10.19
C LEU A 67 8.32 -3.89 8.83
N PHE A 68 7.97 -3.19 7.77
CA PHE A 68 7.98 -3.63 6.37
C PHE A 68 9.10 -2.97 5.56
N GLY A 69 10.15 -2.47 6.21
CA GLY A 69 11.29 -1.81 5.57
C GLY A 69 12.18 -2.69 4.68
N THR A 70 11.91 -3.99 4.55
CA THR A 70 12.60 -4.85 3.57
C THR A 70 11.60 -5.76 2.82
N PRO A 71 11.85 -6.09 1.53
CA PRO A 71 10.98 -7.02 0.80
C PRO A 71 10.86 -8.39 1.47
N ALA A 72 11.92 -8.85 2.15
CA ALA A 72 11.92 -10.08 2.90
C ALA A 72 10.94 -10.06 4.08
N ARG A 73 10.86 -8.94 4.84
CA ARG A 73 9.88 -8.79 5.92
C ARG A 73 8.45 -8.72 5.39
N VAL A 74 8.24 -8.06 4.25
CA VAL A 74 6.93 -8.06 3.57
C VAL A 74 6.51 -9.48 3.20
N ALA A 75 7.38 -10.25 2.54
CA ALA A 75 7.09 -11.63 2.17
C ALA A 75 6.71 -12.49 3.38
N ARG A 76 7.48 -12.40 4.48
CA ARG A 76 7.18 -13.11 5.73
C ARG A 76 5.86 -12.68 6.34
N GLY A 77 5.53 -11.39 6.29
CA GLY A 77 4.24 -10.84 6.72
C GLY A 77 3.06 -11.25 5.82
N MET A 78 3.30 -11.82 4.64
CA MET A 78 2.29 -12.46 3.78
C MET A 78 2.29 -13.98 3.94
N GLY A 79 2.98 -14.52 4.95
CA GLY A 79 3.10 -15.96 5.18
C GLY A 79 4.14 -16.67 4.29
N ALA A 80 4.77 -15.97 3.34
CA ALA A 80 5.74 -16.51 2.39
C ALA A 80 7.17 -16.55 2.96
N ASP A 81 8.00 -17.47 2.46
CA ASP A 81 9.38 -17.62 2.94
C ASP A 81 10.37 -16.67 2.24
N ASN A 82 10.03 -16.22 1.02
CA ASN A 82 10.82 -15.28 0.23
C ASN A 82 9.91 -14.49 -0.73
N VAL A 83 10.48 -13.47 -1.36
CA VAL A 83 9.77 -12.56 -2.29
C VAL A 83 9.26 -13.30 -3.53
N SER A 84 10.02 -14.26 -4.09
CA SER A 84 9.59 -15.02 -5.26
C SER A 84 8.34 -15.87 -5.00
N ALA A 85 8.14 -16.34 -3.78
CA ALA A 85 6.94 -17.09 -3.39
C ALA A 85 5.67 -16.22 -3.39
N LEU A 86 5.79 -14.88 -3.43
CA LEU A 86 4.64 -14.00 -3.63
C LEU A 86 4.01 -14.16 -5.04
N ARG A 87 4.75 -14.69 -6.02
CA ARG A 87 4.19 -15.03 -7.34
C ARG A 87 3.12 -16.11 -7.23
N ASP A 88 3.31 -17.10 -6.36
CA ASP A 88 2.33 -18.16 -6.14
C ASP A 88 1.00 -17.60 -5.59
N ILE A 89 1.09 -16.55 -4.76
CA ILE A 89 -0.07 -15.80 -4.26
C ILE A 89 -0.76 -15.06 -5.42
N GLY A 90 0.02 -14.43 -6.31
CA GLY A 90 -0.51 -13.78 -7.51
C GLY A 90 -1.23 -14.75 -8.45
N GLU A 91 -0.66 -15.94 -8.68
CA GLU A 91 -1.29 -17.01 -9.47
C GLU A 91 -2.60 -17.51 -8.82
N LEU A 92 -2.59 -17.69 -7.50
CA LEU A 92 -3.79 -18.04 -6.75
C LEU A 92 -4.89 -16.98 -6.91
N LEU A 93 -4.55 -15.70 -6.76
CA LEU A 93 -5.48 -14.59 -6.99
C LEU A 93 -6.02 -14.57 -8.43
N ALA A 94 -5.15 -14.80 -9.41
CA ALA A 94 -5.54 -14.86 -10.81
C ALA A 94 -6.55 -16.01 -11.05
N SER A 95 -6.32 -17.16 -10.43
CA SER A 95 -7.22 -18.33 -10.51
C SER A 95 -8.58 -18.11 -9.82
N LEU A 96 -8.61 -17.34 -8.71
CA LEU A 96 -9.86 -17.01 -8.02
C LEU A 96 -10.72 -16.03 -8.82
N ARG A 97 -10.09 -15.15 -9.61
CA ARG A 97 -10.78 -14.20 -10.49
C ARG A 97 -11.37 -14.90 -11.71
N GLU A 98 -10.60 -15.82 -12.30
CA GLU A 98 -10.99 -16.59 -13.50
C GLU A 98 -10.64 -18.08 -13.32
N PRO A 99 -11.60 -18.90 -12.84
CA PRO A 99 -11.34 -20.32 -12.60
C PRO A 99 -11.17 -21.09 -13.91
N GLU A 100 -10.05 -21.84 -14.05
CA GLU A 100 -9.86 -22.73 -15.19
C GLU A 100 -10.59 -24.06 -15.01
N ALA A 101 -11.23 -24.54 -16.08
CA ALA A 101 -11.81 -25.88 -16.11
C ALA A 101 -10.75 -26.96 -15.79
N PRO A 102 -11.05 -27.92 -14.90
CA PRO A 102 -10.11 -28.98 -14.55
C PRO A 102 -9.81 -29.88 -15.77
N ARG A 103 -8.54 -30.26 -15.95
CA ARG A 103 -8.10 -31.09 -17.09
C ARG A 103 -8.40 -32.59 -16.90
N GLY A 104 -8.95 -32.99 -15.75
CA GLY A 104 -9.34 -34.36 -15.44
C GLY A 104 -9.81 -34.54 -13.99
N LEU A 105 -10.22 -35.77 -13.61
CA LEU A 105 -10.81 -36.05 -12.29
C LEU A 105 -9.86 -35.85 -11.11
N ARG A 106 -8.57 -36.19 -11.25
CA ARG A 106 -7.56 -35.96 -10.20
C ARG A 106 -7.28 -34.47 -9.99
N ASP A 107 -7.17 -33.72 -11.09
CA ASP A 107 -7.02 -32.26 -11.08
C ASP A 107 -8.26 -31.60 -10.46
N ALA A 108 -9.46 -32.09 -10.79
CA ALA A 108 -10.71 -31.62 -10.19
C ALA A 108 -10.74 -31.82 -8.66
N LEU A 109 -10.36 -33.00 -8.16
CA LEU A 109 -10.31 -33.28 -6.72
C LEU A 109 -9.28 -32.39 -6.00
N ALA A 110 -8.09 -32.22 -6.57
CA ALA A 110 -7.05 -31.35 -6.02
C ALA A 110 -7.51 -29.89 -5.98
N LYS A 111 -8.07 -29.36 -7.08
CA LYS A 111 -8.64 -28.02 -7.16
C LYS A 111 -9.78 -27.82 -6.17
N VAL A 112 -10.68 -28.78 -6.01
CA VAL A 112 -11.78 -28.71 -5.04
C VAL A 112 -11.25 -28.69 -3.60
N SER A 113 -10.24 -29.50 -3.27
CA SER A 113 -9.64 -29.49 -1.94
C SER A 113 -8.94 -28.15 -1.64
N MET A 114 -8.20 -27.61 -2.62
CA MET A 114 -7.53 -26.31 -2.51
C MET A 114 -8.55 -25.17 -2.37
N LEU A 115 -9.58 -25.14 -3.22
CA LEU A 115 -10.68 -24.18 -3.14
C LEU A 115 -11.42 -24.28 -1.80
N LYS A 116 -11.66 -25.48 -1.29
CA LYS A 116 -12.33 -25.66 0.01
C LYS A 116 -11.47 -25.15 1.18
N SER A 117 -10.16 -25.40 1.16
CA SER A 117 -9.22 -24.85 2.16
C SER A 117 -9.17 -23.32 2.07
N ALA A 118 -9.03 -22.78 0.85
CA ALA A 118 -9.02 -21.34 0.63
C ALA A 118 -10.32 -20.69 1.12
N LEU A 119 -11.49 -21.22 0.76
CA LEU A 119 -12.79 -20.72 1.21
C LEU A 119 -12.97 -20.79 2.73
N TRP A 120 -12.41 -21.82 3.37
CA TRP A 120 -12.40 -21.93 4.83
C TRP A 120 -11.54 -20.84 5.48
N ASP A 121 -10.29 -20.68 5.02
CA ASP A 121 -9.34 -19.69 5.54
C ASP A 121 -9.81 -18.26 5.26
N MET A 122 -10.55 -18.05 4.17
CA MET A 122 -11.16 -16.77 3.83
C MET A 122 -12.27 -16.37 4.82
N SER A 123 -12.95 -17.30 5.49
CA SER A 123 -14.08 -16.92 6.35
C SER A 123 -13.60 -16.28 7.66
N PRO A 124 -13.91 -15.00 7.98
CA PRO A 124 -13.47 -14.40 9.25
C PRO A 124 -14.06 -15.13 10.46
N LYS A 125 -13.35 -15.18 11.58
CA LYS A 125 -13.78 -15.83 12.83
C LYS A 125 -14.01 -14.79 13.92
N THR A 126 -15.23 -14.72 14.44
CA THR A 126 -15.54 -13.80 15.55
C THR A 126 -15.01 -14.32 16.88
N ILE A 127 -14.34 -13.44 17.64
CA ILE A 127 -13.81 -13.70 18.98
C ILE A 127 -14.65 -12.95 20.02
N LYS A 128 -15.04 -13.65 21.10
CA LYS A 128 -15.90 -13.10 22.16
C LYS A 128 -15.16 -12.28 23.21
N SER A 129 -13.88 -12.57 23.43
CA SER A 129 -13.01 -11.88 24.39
C SER A 129 -11.75 -11.42 23.67
N PRO A 130 -11.86 -10.39 22.82
CA PRO A 130 -10.74 -9.92 22.02
C PRO A 130 -9.74 -9.15 22.88
N ALA A 131 -8.45 -9.31 22.59
CA ALA A 131 -7.41 -8.60 23.32
C ALA A 131 -7.49 -7.08 23.08
N CYS A 132 -7.94 -6.65 21.89
CA CYS A 132 -8.04 -5.23 21.56
C CYS A 132 -9.04 -4.44 22.42
N GLN A 133 -9.86 -5.10 23.26
CA GLN A 133 -10.86 -4.47 24.13
C GLN A 133 -10.58 -4.68 25.63
N GLU A 134 -9.35 -5.01 26.02
CA GLU A 134 -8.98 -5.20 27.42
C GLU A 134 -9.00 -3.90 28.25
N ILE A 135 -8.71 -2.78 27.61
CA ILE A 135 -8.77 -1.42 28.16
C ILE A 135 -9.69 -0.60 27.27
N VAL A 136 -10.57 0.20 27.86
CA VAL A 136 -11.53 1.07 27.16
C VAL A 136 -11.44 2.47 27.73
N TRP A 137 -11.17 3.46 26.87
CA TRP A 137 -11.35 4.88 27.15
C TRP A 137 -12.56 5.36 26.35
N GLU A 138 -13.51 6.01 27.02
CA GLU A 138 -14.77 6.42 26.41
C GLU A 138 -15.21 7.78 26.97
N GLY A 139 -15.92 8.55 26.14
CA GLY A 139 -16.39 9.88 26.52
C GLY A 139 -15.21 10.80 26.86
N LYS A 140 -15.20 11.37 28.06
CA LYS A 140 -14.16 12.32 28.50
C LYS A 140 -12.77 11.71 28.68
N ASP A 141 -12.66 10.39 28.76
CA ASP A 141 -11.38 9.70 28.94
C ASP A 141 -10.65 9.50 27.59
N VAL A 142 -11.33 9.77 26.47
CA VAL A 142 -10.73 9.74 25.13
C VAL A 142 -9.76 10.91 24.99
N ASP A 143 -8.49 10.56 24.84
CA ASP A 143 -7.43 11.53 24.59
C ASP A 143 -6.36 10.91 23.68
N LEU A 144 -6.42 11.29 22.40
CA LEU A 144 -5.49 10.92 21.35
C LEU A 144 -4.09 11.50 21.57
N THR A 145 -3.94 12.58 22.33
CA THR A 145 -2.63 13.19 22.63
C THR A 145 -1.78 12.31 23.56
N ARG A 146 -2.38 11.27 24.15
CA ARG A 146 -1.67 10.24 24.91
C ARG A 146 -1.01 9.17 24.04
N LEU A 147 -1.42 9.06 22.78
CA LEU A 147 -0.81 8.15 21.82
C LEU A 147 0.48 8.80 21.29
N PRO A 148 1.60 8.08 21.17
CA PRO A 148 2.86 8.63 20.69
C PRO A 148 2.86 8.83 19.16
N ILE A 149 1.93 9.63 18.66
CA ILE A 149 1.77 9.96 17.24
C ILE A 149 2.99 10.80 16.83
N GLN A 150 3.67 10.40 15.76
CA GLN A 150 4.89 11.06 15.34
C GLN A 150 4.64 12.25 14.42
N THR A 151 5.55 13.22 14.47
CA THR A 151 5.70 14.27 13.44
C THR A 151 6.92 13.88 12.60
N CYS A 152 6.72 13.70 11.30
CA CYS A 152 7.72 13.06 10.45
C CYS A 152 8.74 14.05 9.92
N TRP A 153 8.27 15.20 9.42
CA TRP A 153 9.11 16.20 8.77
C TRP A 153 8.98 17.58 9.42
N PRO A 154 10.02 18.44 9.33
CA PRO A 154 10.02 19.74 9.98
C PRO A 154 8.88 20.68 9.59
N GLY A 155 8.37 20.55 8.36
CA GLY A 155 7.27 21.36 7.82
C GLY A 155 5.89 20.72 7.94
N ASP A 156 5.77 19.53 8.57
CA ASP A 156 4.48 18.91 8.84
C ASP A 156 3.70 19.80 9.84
N VAL A 157 2.42 20.03 9.55
CA VAL A 157 1.58 20.94 10.35
C VAL A 157 1.26 20.40 11.75
N ALA A 158 1.21 19.08 11.93
CA ALA A 158 0.86 18.41 13.18
C ALA A 158 1.38 16.95 13.20
N PRO A 159 1.27 16.23 14.34
CA PRO A 159 1.46 14.78 14.36
C PRO A 159 0.48 14.05 13.43
N LEU A 160 0.95 12.96 12.81
CA LEU A 160 0.22 12.21 11.79
C LEU A 160 0.16 10.72 12.11
N LEU A 161 -1.04 10.16 12.13
CA LEU A 161 -1.27 8.72 12.23
C LEU A 161 -1.18 8.10 10.83
N THR A 162 -0.29 7.11 10.67
CA THR A 162 0.12 6.61 9.34
C THR A 162 -0.22 5.13 9.06
N TRP A 163 -0.28 4.26 10.07
CA TRP A 163 -0.59 2.82 9.92
C TRP A 163 -1.99 2.43 10.42
N GLY A 164 -2.96 3.35 10.36
CA GLY A 164 -4.35 3.09 10.73
C GLY A 164 -5.10 2.31 9.65
N LEU A 165 -5.57 1.11 9.99
CA LEU A 165 -6.50 0.36 9.15
C LEU A 165 -7.91 0.92 9.36
N VAL A 166 -8.33 1.80 8.46
CA VAL A 166 -9.66 2.41 8.47
C VAL A 166 -10.67 1.41 7.91
N ILE A 167 -11.65 1.06 8.74
CA ILE A 167 -12.68 0.07 8.50
C ILE A 167 -14.01 0.79 8.32
N THR A 168 -14.64 0.54 7.18
CA THR A 168 -15.92 1.13 6.80
C THR A 168 -16.87 0.08 6.22
N ARG A 169 -18.16 0.42 6.20
CA ARG A 169 -19.19 -0.37 5.50
C ARG A 169 -20.20 0.58 4.87
N GLY A 170 -20.31 0.56 3.54
CA GLY A 170 -21.36 1.29 2.83
C GLY A 170 -22.77 0.76 3.16
N PRO A 171 -23.83 1.57 2.98
CA PRO A 171 -25.18 1.24 3.44
C PRO A 171 -25.77 -0.02 2.77
N ASN A 172 -25.38 -0.28 1.52
CA ASN A 172 -25.81 -1.46 0.75
C ASN A 172 -24.77 -2.58 0.72
N ALA A 173 -23.62 -2.38 1.37
CA ALA A 173 -22.50 -3.30 1.28
C ALA A 173 -22.65 -4.47 2.27
N ARG A 174 -22.56 -5.70 1.73
CA ARG A 174 -22.44 -6.90 2.57
C ARG A 174 -21.03 -7.04 3.18
N ARG A 175 -20.02 -6.46 2.53
CA ARG A 175 -18.61 -6.51 2.95
C ARG A 175 -18.19 -5.22 3.66
N GLN A 176 -17.12 -5.30 4.43
CA GLN A 176 -16.41 -4.13 4.93
C GLN A 176 -15.20 -3.86 4.04
N ASN A 177 -14.82 -2.60 3.93
CA ASN A 177 -13.58 -2.16 3.31
C ASN A 177 -12.53 -1.92 4.39
N LEU A 178 -11.28 -2.31 4.14
CA LEU A 178 -10.11 -1.86 4.89
C LEU A 178 -9.23 -0.99 4.00
N GLY A 179 -8.85 0.18 4.48
CA GLY A 179 -7.91 1.05 3.78
C GLY A 179 -6.95 1.73 4.73
N ILE A 180 -5.83 2.20 4.20
CA ILE A 180 -4.87 3.01 4.95
C ILE A 180 -4.96 4.44 4.44
N TYR A 181 -5.36 5.31 5.34
CA TYR A 181 -5.54 6.73 5.10
C TYR A 181 -4.77 7.45 6.20
N ARG A 182 -3.96 8.45 5.83
CA ARG A 182 -3.24 9.24 6.83
C ARG A 182 -4.22 10.11 7.60
N GLN A 183 -3.96 10.32 8.89
CA GLN A 183 -4.90 11.04 9.76
C GLN A 183 -4.17 12.09 10.59
N GLN A 184 -4.43 13.35 10.28
CA GLN A 184 -3.87 14.50 11.01
C GLN A 184 -4.57 14.64 12.36
N LEU A 185 -3.78 14.77 13.43
CA LEU A 185 -4.30 15.08 14.76
C LEU A 185 -4.78 16.52 14.84
N LEU A 186 -6.05 16.73 15.20
CA LEU A 186 -6.64 18.05 15.44
C LEU A 186 -6.81 18.38 16.92
N GLY A 187 -6.93 17.36 17.76
CA GLY A 187 -7.15 17.52 19.20
C GLY A 187 -7.34 16.19 19.91
N PRO A 188 -7.81 16.20 21.16
CA PRO A 188 -7.93 15.00 22.00
C PRO A 188 -8.82 13.90 21.42
N ASN A 189 -9.78 14.23 20.55
CA ASN A 189 -10.71 13.25 19.99
C ASN A 189 -11.06 13.48 18.51
N LYS A 190 -10.26 14.27 17.79
CA LYS A 190 -10.53 14.64 16.40
C LYS A 190 -9.32 14.33 15.52
N LEU A 191 -9.57 13.60 14.44
CA LEU A 191 -8.60 13.25 13.41
C LEU A 191 -9.15 13.66 12.05
N ILE A 192 -8.31 14.08 11.11
CA ILE A 192 -8.74 14.23 9.71
C ILE A 192 -8.76 12.87 9.02
N MET A 193 -9.78 12.57 8.22
CA MET A 193 -9.84 11.38 7.37
C MET A 193 -9.40 11.69 5.94
N ARG A 194 -8.08 11.60 5.65
CA ARG A 194 -7.56 11.88 4.31
C ARG A 194 -7.62 10.66 3.39
N TRP A 195 -8.76 10.48 2.72
CA TRP A 195 -8.96 9.49 1.67
C TRP A 195 -9.12 10.13 0.28
N LEU A 196 -8.67 9.45 -0.78
CA LEU A 196 -8.96 9.90 -2.15
C LEU A 196 -10.39 9.49 -2.53
N SER A 197 -11.09 10.32 -3.31
CA SER A 197 -12.53 10.19 -3.61
C SER A 197 -12.96 8.84 -4.23
N HIS A 198 -12.04 8.12 -4.88
CA HIS A 198 -12.30 6.83 -5.52
C HIS A 198 -11.91 5.62 -4.66
N ARG A 199 -11.44 5.82 -3.42
CA ARG A 199 -11.07 4.73 -2.50
C ARG A 199 -12.32 4.20 -1.78
N GLY A 200 -12.29 2.93 -1.39
CA GLY A 200 -13.47 2.22 -0.86
C GLY A 200 -14.14 2.94 0.31
N GLY A 201 -13.36 3.46 1.28
CA GLY A 201 -13.92 4.21 2.41
C GLY A 201 -14.62 5.50 1.99
N ALA A 202 -14.06 6.25 1.04
CA ALA A 202 -14.66 7.48 0.53
C ALA A 202 -15.95 7.19 -0.25
N LEU A 203 -15.98 6.08 -1.00
CA LEU A 203 -17.19 5.61 -1.70
C LEU A 203 -18.27 5.17 -0.72
N ASP A 204 -17.92 4.40 0.32
CA ASP A 204 -18.83 3.99 1.39
C ASP A 204 -19.46 5.21 2.07
N PHE A 205 -18.65 6.22 2.39
CA PHE A 205 -19.11 7.47 3.00
C PHE A 205 -20.01 8.28 2.07
N ARG A 206 -19.62 8.45 0.80
CA ARG A 206 -20.45 9.13 -0.20
C ARG A 206 -21.81 8.46 -0.31
N ASP A 207 -21.82 7.14 -0.44
CA ASP A 207 -23.06 6.36 -0.60
C ASP A 207 -23.91 6.42 0.68
N HIS A 208 -23.28 6.43 1.86
CA HIS A 208 -23.98 6.68 3.12
C HIS A 208 -24.60 8.07 3.18
N ALA A 209 -23.86 9.13 2.84
CA ALA A 209 -24.36 10.50 2.85
C ALA A 209 -25.57 10.70 1.93
N LEU A 210 -25.58 10.02 0.78
CA LEU A 210 -26.72 10.02 -0.16
C LEU A 210 -27.92 9.22 0.36
N ALA A 211 -27.69 8.06 0.98
CA ALA A 211 -28.75 7.18 1.46
C ALA A 211 -29.35 7.63 2.81
N HIS A 212 -28.55 8.26 3.65
CA HIS A 212 -28.86 8.64 5.03
C HIS A 212 -28.37 10.07 5.32
N PRO A 213 -28.97 11.09 4.67
CA PRO A 213 -28.55 12.47 4.86
C PRO A 213 -28.76 12.91 6.32
N GLY A 214 -27.78 13.64 6.87
CA GLY A 214 -27.83 14.16 8.23
C GLY A 214 -27.59 13.12 9.33
N THR A 215 -27.10 11.91 9.02
CA THR A 215 -26.74 10.92 10.04
C THR A 215 -25.22 10.72 10.14
N PRO A 216 -24.66 10.47 11.34
CA PRO A 216 -23.24 10.12 11.49
C PRO A 216 -22.85 8.84 10.73
N PHE A 217 -21.69 8.87 10.08
CA PHE A 217 -21.13 7.72 9.38
C PHE A 217 -20.13 6.95 10.27
N PRO A 218 -20.39 5.68 10.64
CA PRO A 218 -19.53 4.92 11.54
C PRO A 218 -18.17 4.58 10.94
N ILE A 219 -17.11 4.77 11.71
CA ILE A 219 -15.73 4.43 11.36
C ILE A 219 -15.04 3.73 12.54
N ALA A 220 -14.21 2.74 12.22
CA ALA A 220 -13.22 2.20 13.15
C ALA A 220 -11.82 2.27 12.52
N VAL A 221 -10.79 2.48 13.34
CA VAL A 221 -9.38 2.51 12.91
C VAL A 221 -8.59 1.54 13.79
N ALA A 222 -8.04 0.49 13.20
CA ALA A 222 -7.21 -0.48 13.93
C ALA A 222 -5.73 -0.20 13.71
N LEU A 223 -4.97 -0.12 14.80
CA LEU A 223 -3.52 0.06 14.83
C LEU A 223 -2.86 -1.21 15.36
N GLY A 224 -1.73 -1.58 14.76
CA GLY A 224 -0.98 -2.78 15.17
C GLY A 224 -1.76 -4.08 14.99
N ALA A 225 -2.51 -4.21 13.89
CA ALA A 225 -3.11 -5.47 13.50
C ALA A 225 -2.04 -6.50 13.10
N ASP A 226 -2.45 -7.76 12.90
CA ASP A 226 -1.52 -8.77 12.39
C ASP A 226 -1.01 -8.40 10.98
N PRO A 227 0.24 -8.79 10.63
CA PRO A 227 0.84 -8.42 9.35
C PRO A 227 0.02 -8.78 8.12
N ALA A 228 -0.69 -9.92 8.12
CA ALA A 228 -1.46 -10.33 6.94
C ALA A 228 -2.68 -9.44 6.75
N THR A 229 -3.34 -8.99 7.81
CA THR A 229 -4.44 -8.03 7.73
C THR A 229 -3.95 -6.66 7.27
N THR A 230 -2.81 -6.18 7.78
CA THR A 230 -2.21 -4.93 7.33
C THR A 230 -1.82 -4.98 5.84
N LEU A 231 -1.16 -6.07 5.41
CA LEU A 231 -0.76 -6.26 4.02
C LEU A 231 -1.96 -6.53 3.10
N GLY A 232 -3.00 -7.18 3.61
CA GLY A 232 -4.25 -7.38 2.89
C GLY A 232 -4.98 -6.08 2.58
N ALA A 233 -4.86 -5.05 3.43
CA ALA A 233 -5.44 -3.73 3.23
C ALA A 233 -4.70 -2.87 2.18
N VAL A 234 -3.42 -3.14 1.92
CA VAL A 234 -2.65 -2.47 0.84
C VAL A 234 -2.70 -3.23 -0.47
N THR A 235 -2.97 -4.54 -0.43
CA THR A 235 -3.03 -5.37 -1.62
C THR A 235 -4.34 -5.10 -2.36
N PRO A 236 -4.33 -4.90 -3.69
CA PRO A 236 -5.54 -4.74 -4.45
C PRO A 236 -6.30 -6.06 -4.55
N VAL A 237 -7.33 -6.21 -3.74
CA VAL A 237 -8.24 -7.35 -3.79
C VAL A 237 -9.40 -7.08 -4.76
N PRO A 238 -9.94 -8.12 -5.43
CA PRO A 238 -11.15 -7.97 -6.23
C PRO A 238 -12.32 -7.43 -5.40
N ASP A 239 -13.24 -6.68 -6.04
CA ASP A 239 -14.43 -6.15 -5.35
C ASP A 239 -15.36 -7.22 -4.77
N SER A 240 -15.22 -8.46 -5.22
CA SER A 240 -15.96 -9.62 -4.70
C SER A 240 -15.39 -10.18 -3.39
N LEU A 241 -14.19 -9.74 -2.98
CA LEU A 241 -13.47 -10.24 -1.82
C LEU A 241 -13.26 -9.11 -0.80
N SER A 242 -13.40 -9.38 0.49
CA SER A 242 -12.97 -8.44 1.53
C SER A 242 -11.50 -8.62 1.87
N GLU A 243 -10.86 -7.55 2.33
CA GLU A 243 -9.45 -7.57 2.71
C GLU A 243 -9.21 -8.55 3.88
N TYR A 244 -10.20 -8.77 4.76
CA TYR A 244 -10.12 -9.81 5.80
C TYR A 244 -10.09 -11.23 5.25
N GLN A 245 -10.89 -11.49 4.22
CA GLN A 245 -10.89 -12.80 3.56
C GLN A 245 -9.55 -13.05 2.86
N PHE A 246 -9.02 -12.01 2.22
CA PHE A 246 -7.71 -12.08 1.59
C PHE A 246 -6.58 -12.25 2.59
N ALA A 247 -6.60 -11.52 3.70
CA ALA A 247 -5.64 -11.69 4.80
C ALA A 247 -5.66 -13.12 5.37
N GLY A 248 -6.82 -13.76 5.42
CA GLY A 248 -6.94 -15.16 5.84
C GLY A 248 -6.22 -16.12 4.89
N LEU A 249 -6.32 -15.86 3.59
CA LEU A 249 -5.61 -16.61 2.54
C LEU A 249 -4.08 -16.44 2.66
N LEU A 250 -3.60 -15.20 2.80
CA LEU A 250 -2.17 -14.90 2.98
C LEU A 250 -1.60 -15.60 4.22
N ARG A 251 -2.34 -15.56 5.33
CA ARG A 251 -1.93 -16.16 6.60
C ARG A 251 -2.01 -17.70 6.60
N GLY A 252 -2.78 -18.28 5.67
CA GLY A 252 -3.15 -19.70 5.70
C GLY A 252 -4.01 -20.07 6.91
N SER A 253 -4.75 -19.12 7.47
CA SER A 253 -5.70 -19.33 8.57
C SER A 253 -6.65 -18.14 8.70
N ARG A 254 -7.85 -18.42 9.23
CA ARG A 254 -8.94 -17.43 9.36
C ARG A 254 -8.53 -16.18 10.13
N THR A 255 -8.81 -15.01 9.57
CA THR A 255 -8.66 -13.73 10.28
C THR A 255 -9.61 -13.68 11.47
N GLU A 256 -9.05 -13.47 12.67
CA GLU A 256 -9.80 -13.36 13.92
C GLU A 256 -10.26 -11.91 14.13
N VAL A 257 -11.58 -11.69 14.15
CA VAL A 257 -12.20 -10.36 14.28
C VAL A 257 -13.08 -10.27 15.51
N ALA A 258 -13.38 -9.05 15.95
CA ALA A 258 -14.30 -8.74 17.03
C ALA A 258 -15.31 -7.68 16.58
N GLN A 259 -16.49 -7.68 17.17
CA GLN A 259 -17.44 -6.59 16.97
C GLN A 259 -16.93 -5.34 17.70
N ALA A 260 -16.90 -4.21 16.99
CA ALA A 260 -16.63 -2.90 17.58
C ALA A 260 -17.66 -2.59 18.67
N LEU A 261 -17.28 -1.84 19.71
CA LEU A 261 -18.19 -1.56 20.83
C LEU A 261 -19.24 -0.51 20.48
N GLY A 262 -18.89 0.47 19.63
CA GLY A 262 -19.76 1.58 19.23
C GLY A 262 -20.49 1.41 17.92
N SER A 263 -20.25 0.32 17.17
CA SER A 263 -20.85 0.12 15.85
C SER A 263 -20.98 -1.35 15.46
N ASN A 264 -21.61 -1.62 14.33
CA ASN A 264 -21.72 -2.96 13.74
C ASN A 264 -20.50 -3.35 12.88
N LEU A 265 -19.40 -2.58 12.99
CA LEU A 265 -18.16 -2.89 12.30
C LEU A 265 -17.43 -4.04 13.01
N SER A 266 -16.61 -4.78 12.24
CA SER A 266 -15.73 -5.81 12.79
C SER A 266 -14.27 -5.38 12.65
N VAL A 267 -13.57 -5.37 13.77
CA VAL A 267 -12.17 -4.95 13.92
C VAL A 267 -11.27 -6.17 14.18
N PRO A 268 -9.95 -6.13 13.90
CA PRO A 268 -9.06 -7.25 14.19
C PRO A 268 -9.00 -7.51 15.70
N ALA A 269 -9.33 -8.73 16.14
CA ALA A 269 -9.48 -9.07 17.57
C ALA A 269 -8.17 -8.92 18.39
N TRP A 270 -7.04 -8.90 17.70
CA TRP A 270 -5.70 -8.81 18.27
C TRP A 270 -4.97 -7.51 17.90
N ALA A 271 -5.67 -6.52 17.35
CA ALA A 271 -5.11 -5.19 17.15
C ALA A 271 -4.61 -4.62 18.49
N GLU A 272 -3.52 -3.86 18.46
CA GLU A 272 -2.95 -3.25 19.65
C GLU A 272 -3.85 -2.14 20.20
N ILE A 273 -4.39 -1.30 19.30
CA ILE A 273 -5.26 -0.16 19.62
C ILE A 273 -6.35 -0.07 18.55
N VAL A 274 -7.58 0.24 18.93
CA VAL A 274 -8.70 0.51 18.02
C VAL A 274 -9.37 1.83 18.41
N LEU A 275 -9.49 2.73 17.45
CA LEU A 275 -10.24 3.99 17.57
C LEU A 275 -11.64 3.76 16.96
N GLU A 276 -12.70 4.13 17.67
CA GLU A 276 -14.07 4.00 17.20
C GLU A 276 -14.81 5.34 17.29
N GLY A 277 -15.65 5.64 16.30
CA GLY A 277 -16.48 6.84 16.29
C GLY A 277 -17.10 7.09 14.92
N HIS A 278 -17.21 8.36 14.53
CA HIS A 278 -18.02 8.76 13.37
C HIS A 278 -17.44 9.93 12.59
N LEU A 279 -17.81 10.04 11.30
CA LEU A 279 -17.85 11.33 10.61
C LEU A 279 -19.19 11.99 10.90
N LEU A 280 -19.16 13.21 11.41
CA LEU A 280 -20.36 13.89 11.90
C LEU A 280 -20.98 14.79 10.82
N PRO A 281 -22.31 14.84 10.72
CA PRO A 281 -22.99 15.87 9.95
C PRO A 281 -22.64 17.26 10.48
N SER A 282 -22.58 18.27 9.61
CA SER A 282 -22.34 19.67 9.99
C SER A 282 -23.41 20.23 10.94
N SER A 283 -24.59 19.61 10.99
CA SER A 283 -25.68 19.94 11.91
C SER A 283 -25.51 19.35 13.32
N ASP A 284 -24.55 18.45 13.52
CA ASP A 284 -24.29 17.86 14.83
C ASP A 284 -23.71 18.91 15.80
N PRO A 285 -24.20 19.02 17.05
CA PRO A 285 -23.69 20.00 18.02
C PRO A 285 -22.21 19.85 18.37
N SER A 286 -21.62 18.67 18.14
CA SER A 286 -20.21 18.38 18.39
C SER A 286 -19.33 18.50 17.13
N ALA A 287 -19.92 18.81 15.97
CA ALA A 287 -19.18 19.18 14.78
C ALA A 287 -18.59 20.59 14.92
N ILE A 288 -17.33 20.76 14.57
CA ILE A 288 -16.62 22.03 14.64
C ILE A 288 -16.70 22.70 13.26
N PRO A 289 -17.18 23.96 13.15
CA PRO A 289 -17.18 24.68 11.90
C PRO A 289 -15.76 24.80 11.33
N PRO A 290 -15.58 24.67 10.00
CA PRO A 290 -14.27 24.76 9.38
C PRO A 290 -13.65 26.15 9.61
N ALA A 291 -12.47 26.20 10.21
CA ALA A 291 -11.67 27.41 10.27
C ALA A 291 -10.96 27.60 8.92
N VAL A 292 -11.36 28.61 8.15
CA VAL A 292 -10.81 28.91 6.81
C VAL A 292 -9.68 29.94 6.97
N PRO A 293 -8.40 29.56 6.77
CA PRO A 293 -7.29 30.51 6.85
C PRO A 293 -7.37 31.57 5.74
N GLU A 294 -6.73 32.72 5.97
CA GLU A 294 -6.66 33.79 4.97
C GLU A 294 -5.99 33.28 3.68
N GLY A 295 -6.63 33.52 2.53
CA GLY A 295 -6.13 33.09 1.22
C GLY A 295 -6.44 31.64 0.84
N VAL A 296 -7.11 30.87 1.70
CA VAL A 296 -7.56 29.50 1.40
C VAL A 296 -9.04 29.51 1.01
N ASN A 297 -9.39 28.81 -0.07
CA ASN A 297 -10.80 28.65 -0.44
C ASN A 297 -11.53 27.83 0.63
N PRO A 298 -12.78 28.18 1.01
CA PRO A 298 -13.57 27.37 1.93
C PRO A 298 -13.80 25.96 1.36
N PRO A 299 -14.13 24.96 2.19
CA PRO A 299 -14.50 23.65 1.69
C PRO A 299 -15.69 23.79 0.74
N ALA A 300 -15.80 22.86 -0.22
CA ALA A 300 -17.04 22.71 -0.96
C ALA A 300 -18.22 22.54 0.02
N ASN A 301 -19.42 22.97 -0.35
CA ASN A 301 -20.57 22.88 0.55
C ASN A 301 -20.86 21.40 0.85
N THR A 302 -20.47 20.93 2.03
CA THR A 302 -20.64 19.56 2.50
C THR A 302 -21.55 19.50 3.71
N ASP A 303 -22.42 18.49 3.76
CA ASP A 303 -23.31 18.25 4.90
C ASP A 303 -22.59 17.63 6.12
N TYR A 304 -21.26 17.53 6.09
CA TYR A 304 -20.42 16.91 7.11
C TYR A 304 -19.29 17.84 7.56
N GLU A 305 -18.81 17.61 8.79
CA GLU A 305 -17.68 18.30 9.40
C GLU A 305 -16.40 18.13 8.58
N MET A 306 -15.76 19.24 8.23
CA MET A 306 -14.54 19.29 7.42
C MET A 306 -13.44 20.07 8.13
N ALA A 307 -12.19 19.67 7.92
CA ALA A 307 -11.01 20.41 8.35
C ALA A 307 -9.95 20.45 7.25
N LEU A 308 -9.14 21.50 7.28
CA LEU A 308 -8.02 21.67 6.36
C LEU A 308 -6.86 20.78 6.81
N GLU A 309 -6.44 19.87 5.93
CA GLU A 309 -5.30 18.99 6.16
C GLU A 309 -4.02 19.61 5.61
N GLY A 310 -2.92 19.43 6.34
CA GLY A 310 -1.57 19.67 5.84
C GLY A 310 -1.05 21.11 6.04
N PRO A 311 0.14 21.42 5.49
CA PRO A 311 0.92 20.56 4.58
C PRO A 311 1.57 19.36 5.30
N TYR A 312 1.91 18.33 4.51
CA TYR A 312 2.69 17.16 4.94
C TYR A 312 3.65 16.72 3.85
N GLY A 313 4.83 16.26 4.24
CA GLY A 313 5.70 15.47 3.36
C GLY A 313 5.01 14.18 2.91
N ASP A 314 5.23 13.75 1.67
CA ASP A 314 4.70 12.48 1.16
C ASP A 314 5.73 11.66 0.36
N HIS A 315 5.28 10.54 -0.21
CA HIS A 315 6.07 9.59 -1.00
C HIS A 315 6.67 10.19 -2.29
N THR A 316 6.29 11.41 -2.68
CA THR A 316 6.94 12.15 -3.77
C THR A 316 8.25 12.81 -3.32
N GLY A 317 8.46 12.95 -2.01
CA GLY A 317 9.56 13.72 -1.43
C GLY A 317 9.30 15.22 -1.34
N TYR A 318 8.05 15.67 -1.54
CA TYR A 318 7.62 17.06 -1.45
C TYR A 318 6.53 17.22 -0.38
N TYR A 319 6.29 18.47 0.02
CA TYR A 319 5.12 18.81 0.83
C TYR A 319 3.90 18.97 -0.10
N ASN A 320 2.82 18.29 0.25
CA ASN A 320 1.56 18.41 -0.50
C ASN A 320 0.83 19.71 -0.17
N GLU A 321 0.05 20.19 -1.13
CA GLU A 321 -0.90 21.27 -0.91
C GLU A 321 -1.94 20.90 0.16
N GLN A 322 -2.45 21.93 0.81
CA GLN A 322 -3.53 21.83 1.78
C GLN A 322 -4.86 21.59 1.06
N ASP A 323 -5.72 20.74 1.63
CA ASP A 323 -7.05 20.49 1.09
C ASP A 323 -8.02 20.05 2.20
N TRP A 324 -9.31 20.14 1.92
CA TRP A 324 -10.39 19.89 2.88
C TRP A 324 -10.80 18.44 2.90
N PHE A 325 -10.81 17.83 4.10
CA PHE A 325 -11.23 16.45 4.30
C PHE A 325 -12.19 16.29 5.48
N PRO A 326 -13.00 15.22 5.49
CA PRO A 326 -13.91 14.93 6.61
C PRO A 326 -13.17 14.73 7.93
N VAL A 327 -13.82 15.10 9.02
CA VAL A 327 -13.28 14.93 10.38
C VAL A 327 -13.84 13.67 11.03
N PHE A 328 -12.93 12.80 11.46
CA PHE A 328 -13.21 11.64 12.28
C PHE A 328 -13.21 12.02 13.76
N THR A 329 -14.40 11.97 14.35
CA THR A 329 -14.61 12.14 15.80
C THR A 329 -14.48 10.79 16.47
N VAL A 330 -13.47 10.65 17.34
CA VAL A 330 -13.22 9.45 18.14
C VAL A 330 -14.05 9.53 19.41
N GLU A 331 -14.92 8.56 19.64
CA GLU A 331 -15.76 8.47 20.83
C GLU A 331 -15.24 7.42 21.81
N ARG A 332 -14.42 6.49 21.32
CA ARG A 332 -13.84 5.42 22.11
C ARG A 332 -12.47 5.00 21.59
N ILE A 333 -11.57 4.74 22.51
CA ILE A 333 -10.28 4.10 22.25
C ILE A 333 -10.25 2.80 23.04
N THR A 334 -10.15 1.67 22.35
CA THR A 334 -9.95 0.37 22.97
C THR A 334 -8.53 -0.12 22.70
N MET A 335 -7.92 -0.82 23.66
CA MET A 335 -6.55 -1.30 23.48
C MET A 335 -6.26 -2.57 24.29
N ARG A 336 -5.22 -3.28 23.87
CA ARG A 336 -4.61 -4.37 24.64
C ARG A 336 -3.91 -3.82 25.87
N ARG A 337 -3.65 -4.67 26.86
CA ARG A 337 -2.69 -4.37 27.93
C ARG A 337 -1.28 -4.24 27.35
N ASN A 338 -0.55 -3.22 27.81
CA ASN A 338 0.79 -2.86 27.31
C ASN A 338 0.81 -2.77 25.78
N PRO A 339 0.01 -1.86 25.18
CA PRO A 339 -0.14 -1.80 23.73
C PRO A 339 1.17 -1.38 23.05
N ILE A 340 1.34 -1.75 21.79
CA ILE A 340 2.40 -1.23 20.92
C ILE A 340 1.77 -0.26 19.92
N TYR A 341 2.30 0.96 19.81
CA TYR A 341 1.87 1.90 18.78
C TYR A 341 2.62 1.62 17.47
N HIS A 342 1.94 1.13 16.44
CA HIS A 342 2.53 0.88 15.13
C HIS A 342 2.44 2.14 14.25
N SER A 343 3.59 2.63 13.80
CA SER A 343 3.71 3.87 13.01
C SER A 343 4.74 3.75 11.90
N THR A 344 4.66 4.65 10.93
CA THR A 344 5.63 4.83 9.84
C THR A 344 5.64 6.27 9.36
N TYR A 345 6.51 6.55 8.40
CA TYR A 345 6.59 7.83 7.72
C TYR A 345 6.57 7.59 6.21
N THR A 346 6.29 8.65 5.45
CA THR A 346 6.47 8.68 4.00
C THR A 346 7.38 9.83 3.64
N GLY A 347 8.14 9.71 2.56
CA GLY A 347 9.11 10.74 2.19
C GLY A 347 9.73 10.46 0.82
N LYS A 348 10.88 11.08 0.54
CA LYS A 348 11.60 10.81 -0.70
C LYS A 348 12.03 9.33 -0.75
N PRO A 349 11.58 8.55 -1.76
CA PRO A 349 11.87 7.12 -1.83
C PRO A 349 13.38 6.80 -1.85
N PRO A 350 13.79 5.61 -1.39
CA PRO A 350 12.93 4.56 -0.85
C PRO A 350 12.40 4.92 0.55
N ASP A 351 11.12 4.63 0.76
CA ASP A 351 10.43 4.66 2.05
C ASP A 351 9.69 3.31 2.25
N GLU A 352 9.06 3.10 3.40
CA GLU A 352 8.44 1.81 3.73
C GLU A 352 7.30 1.45 2.75
N PRO A 353 6.40 2.37 2.36
CA PRO A 353 5.44 2.12 1.27
C PRO A 353 6.07 1.75 -0.07
N ALA A 354 7.22 2.33 -0.43
CA ALA A 354 7.91 1.94 -1.65
C ALA A 354 8.43 0.50 -1.62
N VAL A 355 8.96 0.07 -0.48
CA VAL A 355 9.38 -1.33 -0.28
C VAL A 355 8.20 -2.30 -0.38
N LEU A 356 7.05 -1.92 0.18
CA LEU A 356 5.80 -2.68 0.02
C LEU A 356 5.40 -2.80 -1.45
N GLY A 357 5.47 -1.70 -2.21
CA GLY A 357 5.20 -1.70 -3.65
C GLY A 357 6.11 -2.67 -4.42
N VAL A 358 7.40 -2.71 -4.10
CA VAL A 358 8.36 -3.63 -4.72
C VAL A 358 8.00 -5.09 -4.46
N ALA A 359 7.65 -5.45 -3.23
CA ALA A 359 7.24 -6.81 -2.91
C ALA A 359 5.90 -7.19 -3.58
N LEU A 360 4.94 -6.27 -3.62
CA LEU A 360 3.64 -6.48 -4.24
C LEU A 360 3.70 -6.57 -5.77
N ASN A 361 4.74 -6.04 -6.41
CA ASN A 361 4.94 -6.21 -7.86
C ASN A 361 4.93 -7.70 -8.26
N GLU A 362 5.52 -8.57 -7.45
CA GLU A 362 5.54 -10.02 -7.72
C GLU A 362 4.13 -10.65 -7.70
N VAL A 363 3.19 -10.05 -6.97
CA VAL A 363 1.77 -10.45 -6.97
C VAL A 363 1.06 -9.94 -8.22
N PHE A 364 1.47 -8.80 -8.78
CA PHE A 364 0.85 -8.18 -9.96
C PHE A 364 1.26 -8.82 -11.27
N VAL A 365 2.49 -9.32 -11.40
CA VAL A 365 2.96 -9.91 -12.67
C VAL A 365 2.04 -11.05 -13.17
N PRO A 366 1.64 -12.04 -12.34
CA PRO A 366 0.70 -13.09 -12.77
C PRO A 366 -0.67 -12.54 -13.20
N LEU A 367 -1.19 -11.55 -12.46
CA LEU A 367 -2.48 -10.92 -12.75
C LEU A 367 -2.47 -10.19 -14.09
N LEU A 368 -1.37 -9.49 -14.39
CA LEU A 368 -1.17 -8.82 -15.67
C LEU A 368 -1.02 -9.80 -16.82
N ARG A 369 -0.21 -10.87 -16.63
CA ARG A 369 0.02 -11.91 -17.64
C ARG A 369 -1.26 -12.61 -18.09
N ARG A 370 -2.25 -12.76 -17.20
CA ARG A 370 -3.54 -13.33 -17.60
C ARG A 370 -4.26 -12.50 -18.65
N GLN A 371 -4.13 -11.18 -18.60
CA GLN A 371 -4.81 -10.27 -19.53
C GLN A 371 -3.94 -9.87 -20.72
N LEU A 372 -2.63 -9.80 -20.49
CA LEU A 372 -1.59 -9.48 -21.47
C LEU A 372 -0.50 -10.57 -21.42
N PRO A 373 -0.74 -11.76 -22.02
CA PRO A 373 0.20 -12.90 -21.99
C PRO A 373 1.57 -12.61 -22.58
N GLU A 374 1.68 -11.54 -23.38
CA GLU A 374 2.93 -11.03 -23.91
C GLU A 374 3.88 -10.47 -22.84
N ILE A 375 3.39 -10.10 -21.66
CA ILE A 375 4.23 -9.55 -20.58
C ILE A 375 5.15 -10.64 -20.01
N VAL A 376 6.46 -10.42 -20.15
CA VAL A 376 7.47 -11.22 -19.47
C VAL A 376 7.66 -10.71 -18.05
N ASP A 377 7.75 -9.42 -17.84
CA ASP A 377 7.96 -8.87 -16.51
C ASP A 377 7.46 -7.44 -16.42
N PHE A 378 7.14 -7.01 -15.20
CA PHE A 378 6.58 -5.71 -14.91
C PHE A 378 7.19 -5.17 -13.62
N TYR A 379 7.73 -3.95 -13.68
CA TYR A 379 8.41 -3.34 -12.56
C TYR A 379 8.00 -1.89 -12.36
N LEU A 380 7.69 -1.55 -11.11
CA LEU A 380 7.48 -0.18 -10.66
C LEU A 380 8.66 0.21 -9.74
N PRO A 381 9.62 1.00 -10.24
CA PRO A 381 10.77 1.42 -9.46
C PRO A 381 10.37 2.32 -8.27
N PRO A 382 10.93 2.10 -7.07
CA PRO A 382 10.78 3.00 -5.92
C PRO A 382 11.06 4.47 -6.24
N GLU A 383 12.11 4.72 -7.05
CA GLU A 383 12.52 6.05 -7.49
C GLU A 383 11.45 6.75 -8.33
N GLY A 384 10.57 5.98 -8.96
CA GLY A 384 9.36 6.43 -9.65
C GLY A 384 8.17 6.66 -8.70
N CYS A 385 8.42 6.89 -7.41
CA CYS A 385 7.39 7.07 -6.38
C CYS A 385 6.41 5.89 -6.35
N SER A 386 6.92 4.67 -6.54
CA SER A 386 6.20 3.38 -6.46
C SER A 386 5.13 3.10 -7.53
N TYR A 387 4.62 4.11 -8.24
CA TYR A 387 3.58 3.92 -9.26
C TYR A 387 3.66 4.88 -10.46
N ARG A 388 4.46 5.95 -10.41
CA ARG A 388 4.45 6.99 -11.46
C ARG A 388 5.20 6.56 -12.73
N LEU A 389 6.12 5.61 -12.63
CA LEU A 389 6.84 5.02 -13.76
C LEU A 389 6.71 3.50 -13.72
N ALA A 390 6.47 2.88 -14.88
CA ALA A 390 6.55 1.45 -15.08
C ALA A 390 7.57 1.10 -16.18
N VAL A 391 8.30 0.01 -15.97
CA VAL A 391 9.11 -0.64 -17.00
C VAL A 391 8.55 -2.03 -17.25
N VAL A 392 8.26 -2.34 -18.52
CA VAL A 392 7.54 -3.56 -18.89
C VAL A 392 8.29 -4.28 -19.99
N SER A 393 8.69 -5.51 -19.70
CA SER A 393 9.35 -6.39 -20.65
C SER A 393 8.32 -7.29 -21.33
N ILE A 394 8.37 -7.38 -22.66
CA ILE A 394 7.37 -8.11 -23.45
C ILE A 394 8.01 -9.05 -24.48
N ARG A 395 7.30 -10.12 -24.80
CA ARG A 395 7.54 -10.91 -26.02
C ARG A 395 6.83 -10.24 -27.17
N LYS A 396 7.54 -9.43 -27.94
CA LYS A 396 6.98 -8.75 -29.10
C LYS A 396 6.57 -9.76 -30.18
N GLN A 397 5.32 -9.70 -30.64
CA GLN A 397 4.77 -10.65 -31.63
C GLN A 397 4.40 -10.00 -32.96
N TYR A 398 4.27 -8.67 -33.01
CA TYR A 398 3.90 -7.92 -34.21
C TYR A 398 4.27 -6.43 -34.10
N ALA A 399 4.25 -5.72 -35.23
CA ALA A 399 4.48 -4.27 -35.30
C ALA A 399 3.40 -3.49 -34.53
N GLY A 400 3.81 -2.54 -33.69
CA GLY A 400 2.92 -1.72 -32.84
C GLY A 400 2.48 -2.39 -31.54
N HIS A 401 2.98 -3.59 -31.21
CA HIS A 401 2.57 -4.34 -30.03
C HIS A 401 2.78 -3.58 -28.70
N ALA A 402 3.84 -2.80 -28.58
CA ALA A 402 4.12 -2.00 -27.39
C ALA A 402 2.97 -1.04 -27.03
N LYS A 403 2.31 -0.43 -28.04
CA LYS A 403 1.18 0.49 -27.81
C LYS A 403 -0.03 -0.22 -27.19
N ARG A 404 -0.31 -1.47 -27.59
CA ARG A 404 -1.37 -2.30 -26.97
C ARG A 404 -1.09 -2.48 -25.48
N VAL A 405 0.15 -2.80 -25.12
CA VAL A 405 0.57 -3.00 -23.73
C VAL A 405 0.45 -1.70 -22.93
N MET A 406 0.87 -0.56 -23.48
CA MET A 406 0.71 0.76 -22.83
C MET A 406 -0.76 1.06 -22.51
N PHE A 407 -1.67 0.93 -23.50
CA PHE A 407 -3.10 1.17 -23.28
C PHE A 407 -3.74 0.14 -22.33
N GLY A 408 -3.29 -1.12 -22.38
CA GLY A 408 -3.73 -2.15 -21.45
C GLY A 408 -3.38 -1.79 -20.00
N LEU A 409 -2.15 -1.37 -19.74
CA LEU A 409 -1.72 -0.99 -18.39
C LEU A 409 -2.47 0.24 -17.85
N TRP A 410 -2.74 1.24 -18.70
CA TRP A 410 -3.51 2.41 -18.30
C TRP A 410 -5.02 2.16 -18.13
N SER A 411 -5.53 0.99 -18.51
CA SER A 411 -6.98 0.71 -18.48
C SER A 411 -7.38 -0.46 -17.59
N ILE A 412 -6.58 -1.53 -17.53
CA ILE A 412 -6.99 -2.82 -16.96
C ILE A 412 -7.05 -2.80 -15.43
N LEU A 413 -5.98 -2.31 -14.79
CA LEU A 413 -5.86 -2.29 -13.33
C LEU A 413 -5.92 -0.85 -12.83
N ARG A 414 -6.89 -0.56 -11.94
CA ARG A 414 -7.06 0.76 -11.31
C ARG A 414 -5.78 1.25 -10.63
N GLN A 415 -4.94 0.33 -10.16
CA GLN A 415 -3.69 0.62 -9.47
C GLN A 415 -2.66 1.31 -10.38
N PHE A 416 -2.71 1.07 -11.69
CA PHE A 416 -1.75 1.63 -12.66
C PHE A 416 -2.34 2.79 -13.47
N MET A 417 -3.58 3.21 -13.17
CA MET A 417 -4.25 4.28 -13.91
C MET A 417 -3.53 5.63 -13.77
N TYR A 418 -2.80 5.85 -12.67
CA TYR A 418 -2.01 7.06 -12.43
C TYR A 418 -0.54 6.94 -12.86
N THR A 419 -0.11 5.79 -13.38
CA THR A 419 1.23 5.64 -13.95
C THR A 419 1.39 6.59 -15.13
N LYS A 420 2.33 7.53 -15.01
CA LYS A 420 2.53 8.65 -15.94
C LYS A 420 3.51 8.28 -17.05
N PHE A 421 4.50 7.46 -16.72
CA PHE A 421 5.53 7.01 -17.65
C PHE A 421 5.49 5.49 -17.79
N ILE A 422 5.46 4.98 -19.01
CA ILE A 422 5.61 3.55 -19.29
C ILE A 422 6.76 3.37 -20.29
N VAL A 423 7.79 2.62 -19.91
CA VAL A 423 8.84 2.16 -20.82
C VAL A 423 8.55 0.71 -21.18
N VAL A 424 8.41 0.42 -22.47
CA VAL A 424 8.22 -0.96 -22.97
C VAL A 424 9.52 -1.43 -23.62
N VAL A 425 10.04 -2.57 -23.16
CA VAL A 425 11.29 -3.20 -23.61
C VAL A 425 11.04 -4.64 -24.05
N ASP A 426 11.95 -5.24 -24.81
CA ASP A 426 11.85 -6.67 -25.17
C ASP A 426 12.23 -7.59 -24.00
N GLU A 427 12.03 -8.90 -24.18
CA GLU A 427 12.30 -9.95 -23.20
C GLU A 427 13.78 -10.15 -22.84
N ASP A 428 14.71 -9.58 -23.62
CA ASP A 428 16.15 -9.63 -23.35
C ASP A 428 16.62 -8.53 -22.38
N ILE A 429 15.74 -7.59 -22.02
CA ILE A 429 16.04 -6.48 -21.10
C ILE A 429 15.46 -6.79 -19.73
N ASN A 430 16.30 -6.72 -18.69
CA ASN A 430 15.84 -6.79 -17.31
C ASN A 430 15.22 -5.44 -16.86
N PRO A 431 13.90 -5.37 -16.58
CA PRO A 431 13.24 -4.12 -16.17
C PRO A 431 13.76 -3.50 -14.87
N ARG A 432 14.43 -4.29 -14.02
CA ARG A 432 14.97 -3.87 -12.73
C ARG A 432 16.41 -3.33 -12.83
N ASP A 433 17.06 -3.47 -13.98
CA ASP A 433 18.41 -2.91 -14.21
C ASP A 433 18.31 -1.67 -15.10
N TRP A 434 18.46 -0.49 -14.48
CA TRP A 434 18.42 0.78 -15.20
C TRP A 434 19.49 0.91 -16.30
N LYS A 435 20.62 0.21 -16.19
CA LYS A 435 21.65 0.25 -17.25
C LYS A 435 21.11 -0.39 -18.53
N GLU A 436 20.45 -1.53 -18.40
CA GLU A 436 19.81 -2.25 -19.50
C GLU A 436 18.62 -1.47 -20.08
N VAL A 437 17.77 -0.89 -19.22
CA VAL A 437 16.62 -0.08 -19.66
C VAL A 437 17.07 1.16 -20.42
N VAL A 438 18.06 1.89 -19.91
CA VAL A 438 18.63 3.07 -20.59
C VAL A 438 19.33 2.67 -21.88
N TRP A 439 20.04 1.53 -21.92
CA TRP A 439 20.62 1.00 -23.15
C TRP A 439 19.55 0.72 -24.21
N ALA A 440 18.44 0.07 -23.84
CA ALA A 440 17.33 -0.18 -24.75
C ALA A 440 16.71 1.13 -25.27
N MET A 441 16.45 2.10 -24.38
CA MET A 441 15.92 3.40 -24.76
C MET A 441 16.84 4.15 -25.73
N THR A 442 18.15 4.13 -25.50
CA THR A 442 19.11 4.92 -26.30
C THR A 442 19.50 4.25 -27.62
N THR A 443 19.22 2.96 -27.79
CA THR A 443 19.62 2.20 -28.99
C THR A 443 18.44 1.71 -29.85
N ARG A 444 17.27 1.51 -29.26
CA ARG A 444 16.08 0.93 -29.93
C ARG A 444 14.94 1.92 -30.14
N MET A 445 15.11 3.18 -29.70
CA MET A 445 14.08 4.21 -29.75
C MET A 445 14.52 5.39 -30.62
N ASP A 446 13.62 5.84 -31.49
CA ASP A 446 13.62 7.20 -32.05
C ASP A 446 12.64 8.04 -31.22
N PRO A 447 13.09 9.14 -30.57
CA PRO A 447 12.23 9.89 -29.65
C PRO A 447 10.92 10.42 -30.26
N VAL A 448 10.92 10.79 -31.54
CA VAL A 448 9.74 11.37 -32.20
C VAL A 448 8.78 10.26 -32.64
N ARG A 449 9.31 9.17 -33.19
CA ARG A 449 8.49 8.06 -33.69
C ARG A 449 7.89 7.20 -32.57
N ASP A 450 8.67 6.95 -31.52
CA ASP A 450 8.42 5.88 -30.55
C ASP A 450 7.91 6.38 -29.19
N THR A 451 7.70 7.68 -29.06
CA THR A 451 7.00 8.28 -27.92
C THR A 451 5.51 8.40 -28.22
N LEU A 452 4.68 7.86 -27.33
CA LEU A 452 3.24 8.08 -27.32
C LEU A 452 2.89 9.07 -26.21
N LEU A 453 2.32 10.22 -26.56
CA LEU A 453 1.76 11.16 -25.61
C LEU A 453 0.24 11.05 -25.63
N VAL A 454 -0.36 10.95 -24.45
CA VAL A 454 -1.82 10.98 -24.25
C VAL A 454 -2.15 12.10 -23.30
N GLU A 455 -2.93 13.07 -23.73
CA GLU A 455 -3.31 14.25 -22.97
C GLU A 455 -4.63 14.05 -22.22
N ASN A 456 -4.92 14.93 -21.26
CA ASN A 456 -6.20 14.99 -20.54
C ASN A 456 -6.64 13.65 -19.93
N THR A 457 -5.70 12.95 -19.31
CA THR A 457 -5.94 11.69 -18.62
C THR A 457 -6.03 11.89 -17.10
N PRO A 458 -6.71 10.99 -16.36
CA PRO A 458 -6.69 11.01 -14.91
C PRO A 458 -5.26 10.88 -14.37
N ILE A 459 -4.88 11.81 -13.49
CA ILE A 459 -3.63 11.82 -12.74
C ILE A 459 -3.95 11.97 -11.25
N ASP A 460 -3.02 11.59 -10.40
CA ASP A 460 -3.09 11.87 -8.97
C ASP A 460 -3.25 13.38 -8.74
N TYR A 461 -4.24 13.80 -7.97
CA TYR A 461 -4.45 15.24 -7.70
C TYR A 461 -3.29 15.86 -6.90
N LEU A 462 -2.45 15.03 -6.27
CA LEU A 462 -1.22 15.44 -5.60
C LEU A 462 -0.03 15.63 -6.55
N ASP A 463 -0.17 15.28 -7.83
CA ASP A 463 0.86 15.54 -8.82
C ASP A 463 0.85 17.03 -9.23
N PHE A 464 1.53 17.87 -8.45
CA PHE A 464 1.71 19.30 -8.75
C PHE A 464 2.47 19.57 -10.07
N ALA A 465 3.09 18.54 -10.68
CA ALA A 465 3.67 18.64 -12.01
C ALA A 465 2.64 18.43 -13.14
N SER A 466 1.37 18.18 -12.81
CA SER A 466 0.27 18.19 -13.77
C SER A 466 -0.20 19.64 -14.02
N PRO A 467 -0.73 19.96 -15.22
CA PRO A 467 -1.19 21.31 -15.53
C PRO A 467 -2.46 21.69 -14.75
N VAL A 468 -3.28 20.70 -14.36
CA VAL A 468 -4.54 20.88 -13.63
C VAL A 468 -4.66 19.74 -12.62
N SER A 469 -5.06 20.06 -11.39
CA SER A 469 -5.26 19.05 -10.34
C SER A 469 -6.18 17.93 -10.82
N GLY A 470 -5.69 16.68 -10.73
CA GLY A 470 -6.40 15.47 -11.14
C GLY A 470 -6.37 15.16 -12.63
N LEU A 471 -5.81 16.04 -13.47
CA LEU A 471 -5.81 15.90 -14.94
C LEU A 471 -4.45 16.23 -15.56
N GLY A 472 -3.89 15.31 -16.33
CA GLY A 472 -2.60 15.54 -16.98
C GLY A 472 -2.27 14.59 -18.11
N GLY A 473 -1.05 14.73 -18.63
CA GLY A 473 -0.53 13.89 -19.70
C GLY A 473 0.13 12.60 -19.19
N LYS A 474 0.13 11.56 -20.04
CA LYS A 474 0.90 10.33 -19.87
C LYS A 474 1.81 10.14 -21.09
N MET A 475 2.95 9.48 -20.84
CA MET A 475 3.98 9.21 -21.83
C MET A 475 4.30 7.71 -21.86
N GLY A 476 4.13 7.10 -23.03
CA GLY A 476 4.63 5.76 -23.33
C GLY A 476 5.89 5.86 -24.18
N MET A 477 6.90 5.06 -23.88
CA MET A 477 8.18 5.00 -24.59
C MET A 477 8.37 3.57 -25.10
N ASP A 478 8.29 3.38 -26.42
CA ASP A 478 8.55 2.09 -27.05
C ASP A 478 10.05 1.93 -27.32
N ALA A 479 10.74 1.27 -26.38
CA ALA A 479 12.15 0.88 -26.48
C ALA A 479 12.33 -0.57 -26.95
N THR A 480 11.33 -1.14 -27.66
CA THR A 480 11.43 -2.49 -28.24
C THR A 480 12.18 -2.50 -29.56
N ASN A 481 12.64 -3.67 -30.01
CA ASN A 481 13.16 -3.84 -31.37
C ASN A 481 12.07 -3.47 -32.40
N LYS A 482 12.47 -2.77 -33.46
CA LYS A 482 11.54 -2.31 -34.49
C LYS A 482 11.52 -3.28 -35.66
N TRP A 483 10.32 -3.73 -35.99
CA TRP A 483 10.04 -4.72 -37.02
C TRP A 483 9.77 -4.04 -38.38
N PRO A 484 9.79 -4.80 -39.49
CA PRO A 484 9.33 -4.30 -40.77
C PRO A 484 7.95 -3.65 -40.67
N GLY A 485 7.83 -2.42 -41.18
CA GLY A 485 6.63 -1.59 -41.06
C GLY A 485 6.70 -0.54 -39.95
N GLU A 486 7.50 -0.75 -38.90
CA GLU A 486 7.83 0.28 -37.89
C GLU A 486 9.08 1.08 -38.30
N THR A 487 9.94 0.48 -39.13
CA THR A 487 11.12 1.10 -39.71
C THR A 487 11.44 0.52 -41.09
N ASN A 488 12.10 1.30 -41.93
CA ASN A 488 12.62 0.86 -43.24
C ASN A 488 14.13 0.57 -43.21
N ARG A 489 14.78 0.73 -42.04
CA ARG A 489 16.20 0.46 -41.86
C ARG A 489 16.44 -1.01 -41.55
N GLU A 490 17.60 -1.53 -41.95
CA GLU A 490 18.12 -2.76 -41.37
C GLU A 490 18.33 -2.55 -39.87
N TRP A 491 17.79 -3.47 -39.06
CA TRP A 491 17.84 -3.37 -37.61
C TRP A 491 19.13 -3.98 -37.07
N GLY A 492 19.70 -3.37 -36.03
CA GLY A 492 20.94 -3.85 -35.41
C GLY A 492 20.75 -5.23 -34.77
N THR A 493 21.78 -6.08 -34.87
CA THR A 493 21.81 -7.38 -34.18
C THR A 493 22.49 -7.22 -32.82
N PRO A 494 21.81 -7.52 -31.69
CA PRO A 494 22.44 -7.47 -30.37
C PRO A 494 23.62 -8.43 -30.28
N ILE A 495 24.72 -7.97 -29.69
CA ILE A 495 25.90 -8.81 -29.45
C ILE A 495 25.62 -9.81 -28.32
N THR A 496 25.96 -11.06 -28.53
CA THR A 496 25.91 -12.10 -27.49
C THR A 496 27.19 -12.92 -27.54
N MET A 497 27.77 -13.22 -26.37
CA MET A 497 28.91 -14.14 -26.28
C MET A 497 28.42 -15.57 -26.49
N ASP A 498 29.27 -16.40 -27.08
CA ASP A 498 29.02 -17.83 -27.25
C ASP A 498 28.73 -18.51 -25.89
N ALA A 499 27.72 -19.39 -25.87
CA ALA A 499 27.24 -20.03 -24.65
C ALA A 499 28.27 -20.98 -24.04
N ALA A 500 29.03 -21.72 -24.88
CA ALA A 500 30.08 -22.62 -24.40
C ALA A 500 31.26 -21.83 -23.82
N VAL A 501 31.58 -20.67 -24.40
CA VAL A 501 32.56 -19.75 -23.83
C VAL A 501 32.11 -19.21 -22.47
N LYS A 502 30.86 -18.76 -22.32
CA LYS A 502 30.32 -18.30 -21.02
C LYS A 502 30.44 -19.38 -19.95
N GLN A 503 29.94 -20.59 -20.24
CA GLN A 503 29.98 -21.71 -19.29
C GLN A 503 31.42 -22.05 -18.87
N ARG A 504 32.35 -22.11 -19.83
CA ARG A 504 33.76 -22.34 -19.54
C ARG A 504 34.36 -21.27 -18.63
N VAL A 505 33.99 -20.00 -18.83
CA VAL A 505 34.46 -18.90 -17.98
C VAL A 505 33.85 -18.98 -16.59
N ASP A 506 32.59 -19.35 -16.45
CA ASP A 506 31.93 -19.56 -15.14
C ASP A 506 32.64 -20.65 -14.33
N GLU A 507 33.02 -21.76 -14.97
CA GLU A 507 33.80 -22.85 -14.34
C GLU A 507 35.21 -22.41 -13.91
N LEU A 508 35.81 -21.47 -14.66
CA LEU A 508 37.12 -20.89 -14.35
C LEU A 508 37.04 -19.76 -13.32
N TRP A 509 35.89 -19.10 -13.14
CA TRP A 509 35.77 -17.80 -12.46
C TRP A 509 36.39 -17.79 -11.06
N GLY A 510 36.03 -18.78 -10.23
CA GLY A 510 36.57 -18.91 -8.87
C GLY A 510 38.07 -19.20 -8.79
N GLN A 511 38.68 -19.68 -9.88
CA GLN A 511 40.13 -19.93 -9.98
C GLN A 511 40.91 -18.67 -10.37
N LEU A 512 40.24 -17.63 -10.91
CA LEU A 512 40.90 -16.41 -11.38
C LEU A 512 41.32 -15.48 -10.24
N GLY A 513 40.82 -15.69 -9.02
CA GLY A 513 41.10 -14.83 -7.87
C GLY A 513 40.54 -13.41 -8.01
N LEU A 514 39.46 -13.26 -8.80
CA LEU A 514 38.74 -12.00 -9.04
C LEU A 514 37.50 -11.86 -8.16
#